data_AF-A0A2V8QVW7-F1
#
_entry.id   AF-A0A2V8QVW7-F1
#
_cell.length_a   1.000
_cell.length_b   1.000
_cell.length_c   1.000
_cell.angle_alpha   90.00
_cell.angle_beta   90.00
_cell.angle_gamma   90.00
#
_symmetry.space_group_name_H-M   'P 1'
#
loop_
_entity.id
_entity.type
_entity.pdbx_description
1 polymer ?
#
loop_
_entity_poly.entity_id
_entity_poly.type
_entity_poly.pdbx_seq_one_letter_code
_entity_poly.pdbx_strand_id
1 'polypeptide(L)'
;MTEARTKKKGRGRVRLRAFTRRLLAEWERRGWPLDGGRVLVAVSGGADSTALLLALGELLEAGRLGLKVTAAHPSGARRTRAGSRAWPARAASRPS
;
A
#
# COMPACT_ATOMS: atom_id res chain seq x y z
N MET A 1 19.83 24.70 22.15
CA MET A 1 18.66 23.94 21.67
C MET A 1 19.19 22.90 20.68
N THR A 2 19.42 21.68 21.14
CA THR A 2 20.17 20.63 20.43
C THR A 2 19.22 19.76 19.61
N GLU A 3 19.23 19.89 18.28
CA GLU A 3 18.53 18.96 17.40
C GLU A 3 19.26 17.62 17.36
N ALA A 4 18.63 16.61 17.95
CA ALA A 4 19.07 15.23 17.87
C ALA A 4 18.94 14.74 16.41
N ARG A 5 20.04 14.78 15.65
CA ARG A 5 20.15 14.05 14.38
C ARG A 5 19.99 12.56 14.66
N THR A 6 18.81 12.02 14.36
CA THR A 6 18.56 10.58 14.44
C THR A 6 19.47 9.88 13.45
N LYS A 7 20.49 9.19 13.97
CA LYS A 7 21.51 8.46 13.21
C LYS A 7 20.81 7.34 12.42
N LYS A 8 20.61 7.52 11.10
CA LYS A 8 20.02 6.52 10.21
C LYS A 8 21.00 5.34 10.14
N LYS A 9 20.78 4.33 10.98
CA LYS A 9 21.61 3.12 11.12
C LYS A 9 21.84 2.52 9.74
N GLY A 10 23.06 2.55 9.24
CA GLY A 10 23.43 1.94 7.96
C GLY A 10 23.10 0.46 8.01
N ARG A 11 21.96 0.08 7.43
CA ARG A 11 21.50 -1.30 7.36
C ARG A 11 22.36 -1.99 6.31
N GLY A 12 23.05 -3.06 6.71
CA GLY A 12 23.85 -3.89 5.82
C GLY A 12 23.07 -4.29 4.57
N ARG A 13 23.77 -4.58 3.47
CA ARG A 13 23.18 -4.91 2.16
C ARG A 13 22.12 -6.01 2.30
N VAL A 14 20.85 -5.65 2.46
CA VAL A 14 19.74 -6.60 2.58
C VAL A 14 19.61 -7.27 1.22
N ARG A 15 19.86 -8.58 1.16
CA ARG A 15 19.74 -9.34 -0.08
C ARG A 15 18.26 -9.55 -0.39
N LEU A 16 17.73 -8.72 -1.28
CA LEU A 16 16.33 -8.76 -1.70
C LEU A 16 15.91 -10.16 -2.16
N ARG A 17 14.75 -10.65 -1.76
CA ARG A 17 14.15 -11.90 -2.29
C ARG A 17 13.81 -11.79 -3.77
N ALA A 18 13.69 -12.94 -4.46
CA ALA A 18 13.41 -12.97 -5.90
C ALA A 18 12.11 -12.28 -6.28
N PHE A 19 11.04 -12.52 -5.51
CA PHE A 19 9.76 -11.85 -5.69
C PHE A 19 9.88 -10.33 -5.52
N THR A 20 10.58 -9.88 -4.48
CA THR A 20 10.85 -8.46 -4.18
C THR A 20 11.58 -7.75 -5.33
N ARG A 21 12.58 -8.39 -5.94
CA ARG A 21 13.27 -7.84 -7.12
C ARG A 21 12.35 -7.72 -8.33
N ARG A 22 11.47 -8.71 -8.56
CA ARG A 22 10.49 -8.68 -9.65
C ARG A 22 9.44 -7.60 -9.43
N LEU A 23 8.99 -7.43 -8.19
CA LEU A 23 8.07 -6.37 -7.79
C LEU A 23 8.68 -4.99 -8.08
N LEU A 24 9.94 -4.76 -7.69
CA LEU A 24 10.61 -3.50 -7.97
C LEU A 24 10.76 -3.22 -9.46
N ALA A 25 11.14 -4.23 -10.24
CA ALA A 25 11.25 -4.07 -11.69
C ALA A 25 9.90 -3.74 -12.34
N GLU A 26 8.80 -4.34 -11.86
CA GLU A 26 7.45 -3.97 -12.33
C GLU A 26 7.04 -2.57 -11.88
N TRP A 27 7.40 -2.19 -10.67
CA TRP A 27 7.16 -0.85 -10.12
C TRP A 27 7.81 0.23 -10.99
N GLU A 28 9.09 0.04 -11.32
CA GLU A 28 9.88 0.92 -12.18
C GLU A 28 9.32 0.93 -13.62
N ARG A 29 8.98 -0.24 -14.17
CA ARG A 29 8.33 -0.34 -15.50
C ARG A 29 7.03 0.45 -15.61
N ARG A 30 6.26 0.52 -14.52
CA ARG A 30 5.00 1.27 -14.45
C ARG A 30 5.20 2.77 -14.21
N GLY A 31 6.44 3.21 -14.00
CA GLY A 31 6.76 4.61 -13.69
C GLY A 31 6.15 5.06 -12.36
N TRP A 32 5.94 4.12 -11.42
CA TRP A 32 5.36 4.48 -10.14
C TRP A 32 6.38 5.21 -9.26
N PRO A 33 5.93 6.16 -8.40
CA PRO A 33 6.82 6.92 -7.55
C PRO A 33 7.68 6.00 -6.66
N LEU A 34 8.96 6.33 -6.52
CA LEU A 34 9.88 5.61 -5.63
C LEU A 34 10.01 6.29 -4.26
N ASP A 35 9.67 7.58 -4.14
CA ASP A 35 9.82 8.36 -2.92
C ASP A 35 8.72 9.44 -2.81
N GLY A 36 8.53 10.03 -1.63
CA GLY A 36 7.65 11.17 -1.35
C GLY A 36 6.15 10.88 -1.40
N GLY A 37 5.76 9.68 -1.85
CA GLY A 37 4.35 9.28 -2.04
C GLY A 37 3.75 8.46 -0.89
N ARG A 38 2.42 8.29 -0.99
CA ARG A 38 1.63 7.34 -0.17
C ARG A 38 1.05 6.26 -1.07
N VAL A 39 1.15 5.00 -0.63
CA VAL A 39 0.59 3.85 -1.33
C VAL A 39 -0.41 3.16 -0.41
N LEU A 40 -1.65 3.03 -0.88
CA LEU A 40 -2.68 2.22 -0.24
C LEU A 40 -2.73 0.85 -0.91
N VAL A 41 -2.54 -0.21 -0.13
CA VAL A 41 -2.56 -1.60 -0.62
C VAL A 41 -3.81 -2.30 -0.10
N ALA A 42 -4.71 -2.67 -1.01
CA ALA A 42 -5.85 -3.51 -0.66
C ALA A 42 -5.38 -4.96 -0.48
N VAL A 43 -5.64 -5.56 0.69
CA VAL A 43 -5.26 -6.94 1.00
C VAL A 43 -6.48 -7.80 1.23
N SER A 44 -6.53 -8.99 0.63
CA SER A 44 -7.65 -9.93 0.79
C SER A 44 -7.46 -10.91 1.95
N GLY A 45 -6.30 -10.90 2.61
CA GLY A 45 -5.94 -11.88 3.64
C GLY A 45 -5.39 -13.19 3.07
N GLY A 46 -5.32 -13.35 1.74
CA GLY A 46 -4.71 -14.50 1.09
C GLY A 46 -3.18 -14.43 1.03
N ALA A 47 -2.55 -15.57 0.73
CA ALA A 47 -1.09 -15.73 0.67
C ALA A 47 -0.41 -14.71 -0.26
N ASP A 48 -1.00 -14.42 -1.42
CA ASP A 48 -0.46 -13.45 -2.38
C ASP A 48 -0.43 -12.03 -1.81
N SER A 49 -1.50 -11.63 -1.10
CA SER A 49 -1.57 -10.31 -0.47
C SER A 49 -0.56 -10.17 0.66
N THR A 50 -0.30 -11.24 1.42
CA THR A 50 0.76 -11.29 2.43
C THR A 50 2.15 -11.23 1.79
N ALA A 51 2.38 -11.98 0.71
CA ALA A 51 3.65 -11.95 -0.02
C ALA A 51 3.95 -10.55 -0.58
N LEU A 52 2.93 -9.86 -1.11
CA LEU A 52 3.04 -8.46 -1.56
C LEU A 52 3.44 -7.52 -0.41
N LEU A 53 2.79 -7.62 0.75
CA LEU A 53 3.13 -6.78 1.90
C LEU A 53 4.56 -7.02 2.41
N LEU A 54 4.99 -8.29 2.46
CA LEU A 54 6.35 -8.64 2.87
C LEU A 54 7.40 -8.08 1.90
N ALA A 55 7.14 -8.16 0.59
CA ALA A 55 8.03 -7.60 -0.41
C ALA A 55 8.13 -6.07 -0.33
N LEU A 56 7.01 -5.37 -0.08
CA LEU A 56 7.02 -3.93 0.14
C LEU A 56 7.80 -3.57 1.40
N GLY A 57 7.62 -4.32 2.49
CA GLY A 57 8.41 -4.17 3.71
C GLY A 57 9.91 -4.29 3.44
N GLU A 58 10.33 -5.32 2.70
CA GLU A 58 11.73 -5.54 2.34
C GLU A 58 12.31 -4.39 1.48
N LEU A 59 11.52 -3.82 0.56
CA LEU A 59 11.94 -2.66 -0.24
C LEU A 59 12.08 -1.38 0.60
N LEU A 60 11.17 -1.15 1.55
CA LEU A 60 11.25 -0.02 2.48
C LEU A 60 12.47 -0.16 3.39
N GLU A 61 12.70 -1.36 3.92
CA GLU A 61 13.84 -1.64 4.81
C GLU A 61 15.19 -1.51 4.12
N ALA A 62 15.26 -1.92 2.84
CA ALA A 62 16.42 -1.78 1.99
C ALA A 62 16.60 -0.35 1.42
N GLY A 63 15.68 0.57 1.69
CA GLY A 63 15.73 1.95 1.19
C GLY A 63 15.53 2.06 -0.32
N ARG A 64 14.91 1.06 -0.95
CA ARG A 64 14.55 1.08 -2.38
C ARG A 64 13.23 1.79 -2.64
N LEU A 65 12.38 1.90 -1.62
CA LEU A 65 11.18 2.72 -1.60
C LEU A 65 11.26 3.67 -0.40
N GLY A 66 10.97 4.95 -0.64
CA GLY A 66 10.80 5.99 0.38
C GLY A 66 9.32 6.33 0.64
N LEU A 67 8.43 5.37 0.39
CA LEU A 67 6.98 5.59 0.42
C LEU A 67 6.38 5.29 1.79
N LYS A 68 5.27 5.96 2.10
CA LYS A 68 4.40 5.54 3.21
C LYS A 68 3.40 4.52 2.70
N VAL A 69 3.58 3.26 3.08
CA VAL A 69 2.67 2.16 2.71
C VAL A 69 1.63 1.96 3.81
N THR A 70 0.36 1.92 3.42
CA THR A 70 -0.78 1.60 4.30
C THR A 70 -1.53 0.41 3.72
N ALA A 71 -1.72 -0.64 4.51
CA ALA A 71 -2.53 -1.79 4.12
C ALA A 71 -3.98 -1.58 4.58
N ALA A 72 -4.94 -1.88 3.71
CA ALA A 72 -6.36 -1.89 4.05
C ALA A 72 -6.96 -3.24 3.66
N HIS A 73 -7.65 -3.88 4.60
CA HIS A 73 -8.42 -5.10 4.32
C HIS A 73 -9.87 -4.69 4.07
N PRO A 74 -10.34 -4.57 2.82
CA PRO A 74 -11.73 -4.24 2.55
C PRO A 74 -12.61 -5.40 3.02
N SER A 75 -13.34 -5.21 4.11
CA SER A 75 -14.43 -6.11 4.49
C SER A 75 -15.57 -5.93 3.48
N GLY A 76 -15.72 -6.89 2.58
CA GLY A 76 -16.80 -6.88 1.62
C GLY A 76 -18.15 -7.06 2.32
N ALA A 77 -18.96 -6.01 2.42
CA ALA A 77 -20.41 -6.18 2.41
C ALA A 77 -20.75 -6.79 1.05
N ARG A 78 -21.03 -8.09 1.03
CA ARG A 78 -21.50 -8.82 -0.14
C ARG A 78 -22.78 -8.13 -0.61
N ARG A 79 -22.69 -7.31 -1.66
CA ARG A 79 -23.89 -6.82 -2.37
C ARG A 79 -24.55 -8.08 -2.93
N THR A 80 -25.63 -8.52 -2.30
CA THR A 80 -26.54 -9.49 -2.91
C THR A 80 -26.89 -8.99 -4.30
N ARG A 81 -26.98 -9.90 -5.27
CA ARG A 81 -27.46 -9.61 -6.62
C ARG A 81 -28.92 -9.12 -6.50
N ALA A 82 -29.11 -7.83 -6.26
CA ALA A 82 -30.35 -7.13 -6.51
C ALA A 82 -30.18 -6.45 -7.87
N GLY A 83 -31.10 -6.76 -8.79
CA GLY A 83 -31.06 -6.33 -10.18
C GLY A 83 -30.82 -4.82 -10.34
N SER A 84 -30.09 -4.50 -11.41
CA SER A 84 -30.30 -3.32 -12.25
C SER A 84 -31.14 -2.18 -11.65
N ARG A 85 -30.50 -1.19 -11.02
CA ARG A 85 -30.60 0.22 -11.42
C ARG A 85 -29.63 1.10 -10.62
N ALA A 86 -29.16 2.14 -11.29
CA ALA A 86 -28.23 3.14 -10.82
C ALA A 86 -28.68 3.86 -9.54
N TRP A 87 -27.69 4.33 -8.80
CA TRP A 87 -27.82 5.34 -7.74
C TRP A 87 -28.34 6.66 -8.34
N PRO A 88 -29.19 7.40 -7.61
CA PRO A 88 -28.99 8.84 -7.56
C PRO A 88 -28.80 9.36 -6.14
N ALA A 89 -27.90 10.32 -6.08
CA ALA A 89 -27.51 11.08 -4.91
C ALA A 89 -28.66 11.90 -4.32
N ARG A 90 -28.46 12.23 -3.04
CA ARG A 90 -28.98 13.43 -2.33
C ARG A 90 -30.46 13.41 -1.97
N ALA A 91 -30.71 13.39 -0.67
CA ALA A 91 -31.78 14.18 -0.07
C ALA A 91 -31.31 14.65 1.31
N ALA A 92 -30.78 15.87 1.32
CA ALA A 92 -30.68 16.67 2.52
C ALA A 92 -32.05 17.29 2.77
N SER A 93 -32.64 17.03 3.95
CA SER A 93 -33.53 17.94 4.69
C SER A 93 -34.17 17.21 5.88
N ARG A 94 -33.83 17.62 7.11
CA ARG A 94 -34.78 17.65 8.26
C ARG A 94 -35.85 18.71 7.92
N PRO A 95 -37.12 18.69 8.41
CA PRO A 95 -37.51 18.68 9.83
C PRO A 95 -38.77 17.80 10.12
N SER A 96 -39.11 17.48 11.37
CA SER A 96 -39.82 18.33 12.36
C SER A 96 -39.61 17.78 13.77
#